data_AF-A0AAU4R1I2-F1
#
_entry.id   AF-A0AAU4R1I2-F1
#
_cell.length_a   1.000
_cell.length_b   1.000
_cell.length_c   1.000
_cell.angle_alpha   90.00
_cell.angle_beta   90.00
_cell.angle_gamma   90.00
#
_symmetry.space_group_name_H-M   'P 1'
#
loop_
_entity.id
_entity.type
_entity.pdbx_description
1 polymer ?
#
loop_
_entity_poly.entity_id
_entity_poly.type
_entity_poly.pdbx_seq_one_letter_code
_entity_poly.pdbx_strand_id
1 'polypeptide(L)'
;MPVGQSALVGGDWCETVRLHFGRTLLVVGDVMGHGLEAAVDMTAYRSALRYIASADLPPHRVLRQLDDIAATEPERRPATCLIARLDPNRGQVTLASAGHLPPAVIDGEGRTSLLPVPVGPPLGTGLGGYEPATYKLSPAQTLLLFTDGLVEHRGEDIDHSLDRLAGVGFESGDSVEGVIDTVLARLDAVNAEDDVAVLAAQLHERSPLPGEVQG
;
A
#
# COMPACT_ATOMS: atom_id res chain seq x y z
N MET A 1 -14.23 -4.66 -3.46
CA MET A 1 -13.22 -5.64 -3.93
C MET A 1 -11.96 -4.84 -4.26
N PRO A 2 -10.74 -5.30 -3.94
CA PRO A 2 -9.53 -4.62 -4.40
C PRO A 2 -9.40 -4.81 -5.92
N VAL A 3 -9.11 -3.72 -6.64
CA VAL A 3 -8.78 -3.75 -8.06
C VAL A 3 -7.35 -3.23 -8.18
N GLY A 4 -6.47 -4.03 -8.79
CA GLY A 4 -5.11 -3.66 -9.09
C GLY A 4 -4.77 -4.13 -10.50
N GLN A 5 -4.35 -3.21 -11.36
CA GLN A 5 -3.59 -3.57 -12.55
C GLN A 5 -2.12 -3.71 -12.13
N SER A 6 -1.45 -4.77 -12.60
CA SER A 6 -0.02 -4.95 -12.37
C SER A 6 0.65 -5.26 -13.70
N ALA A 7 1.48 -4.34 -14.14
CA ALA A 7 2.55 -4.60 -15.09
C ALA A 7 3.64 -3.56 -14.85
N LEU A 8 4.68 -3.88 -14.09
CA LEU A 8 5.95 -3.16 -14.15
C LEU A 8 7.12 -4.14 -14.02
N VAL A 9 8.11 -3.94 -14.88
CA VAL A 9 9.43 -4.57 -14.81
C VAL A 9 10.28 -3.57 -14.04
N GLY A 10 10.47 -3.79 -12.73
CA GLY A 10 10.96 -2.76 -11.82
C GLY A 10 11.34 -3.24 -10.42
N GLY A 11 11.84 -2.31 -9.58
CA GLY A 11 12.11 -2.53 -8.15
C GLY A 11 10.85 -2.49 -7.27
N ASP A 12 9.84 -1.75 -7.75
CA ASP A 12 8.52 -1.63 -7.15
C ASP A 12 7.71 -2.93 -7.16
N TRP A 13 6.93 -3.14 -6.10
CA TRP A 13 5.89 -4.16 -6.12
C TRP A 13 4.62 -3.73 -5.40
N CYS A 14 3.50 -4.19 -5.95
CA CYS A 14 2.21 -4.14 -5.32
C CYS A 14 1.63 -5.55 -5.17
N GLU A 15 1.03 -5.84 -4.02
CA GLU A 15 0.46 -7.15 -3.72
C GLU A 15 -0.88 -7.04 -3.01
N THR A 16 -1.76 -8.00 -3.32
CA THR A 16 -3.04 -8.15 -2.65
C THR A 16 -3.23 -9.60 -2.22
N VAL A 17 -3.28 -9.83 -0.91
CA VAL A 17 -3.41 -11.17 -0.32
C VAL A 17 -4.74 -11.29 0.40
N ARG A 18 -5.57 -12.25 0.01
CA ARG A 18 -6.79 -12.58 0.76
C ARG A 18 -6.42 -13.32 2.04
N LEU A 19 -6.98 -12.87 3.14
CA LEU A 19 -6.77 -13.44 4.48
C LEU A 19 -8.06 -14.10 4.98
N HIS A 20 -7.99 -14.67 6.18
CA HIS A 20 -9.15 -15.30 6.80
C HIS A 20 -10.21 -14.24 7.17
N PHE A 21 -11.47 -14.67 7.28
CA PHE A 21 -12.61 -13.83 7.66
C PHE A 21 -12.93 -12.67 6.70
N GLY A 22 -12.53 -12.79 5.43
CA GLY A 22 -12.79 -11.77 4.40
C GLY A 22 -11.86 -10.56 4.50
N ARG A 23 -10.82 -10.62 5.33
CA ARG A 23 -9.79 -9.59 5.42
C ARG A 23 -8.88 -9.63 4.19
N THR A 24 -8.26 -8.49 3.90
CA THR A 24 -7.33 -8.37 2.77
C THR A 24 -6.08 -7.65 3.24
N LEU A 25 -4.91 -8.16 2.85
CA LEU A 25 -3.64 -7.46 2.97
C LEU A 25 -3.35 -6.77 1.64
N LEU A 26 -3.12 -5.46 1.69
CA LEU A 26 -2.56 -4.69 0.59
C LEU A 26 -1.12 -4.35 0.96
N VAL A 27 -0.22 -4.47 -0.01
CA VAL A 27 1.19 -4.17 0.19
C VAL A 27 1.69 -3.37 -0.99
N VAL A 28 2.44 -2.32 -0.70
CA VAL A 28 3.26 -1.60 -1.65
C VAL A 28 4.66 -1.52 -1.08
N GLY A 29 5.67 -1.71 -1.92
CA GLY A 29 7.04 -1.48 -1.53
C GLY A 29 7.92 -1.21 -2.72
N ASP A 30 9.11 -0.73 -2.43
CA ASP A 30 10.14 -0.38 -3.40
C ASP A 30 11.49 -0.90 -2.89
N VAL A 31 12.23 -1.58 -3.76
CA VAL A 31 13.58 -2.08 -3.50
C VAL A 31 14.58 -1.04 -3.93
N MET A 32 15.47 -0.65 -3.02
CA MET A 32 16.51 0.34 -3.30
C MET A 32 17.33 0.00 -4.55
N GLY A 33 17.42 0.98 -5.46
CA GLY A 33 18.15 0.88 -6.71
C GLY A 33 17.33 0.24 -7.83
N HIS A 34 17.88 0.20 -9.04
CA HIS A 34 17.10 -0.15 -10.23
C HIS A 34 17.71 -1.34 -11.01
N GLY A 35 16.95 -1.85 -11.98
CA GLY A 35 17.41 -2.85 -12.94
C GLY A 35 17.25 -4.31 -12.47
N LEU A 36 17.97 -5.22 -13.15
CA LEU A 36 17.75 -6.66 -13.00
C LEU A 36 17.94 -7.15 -11.57
N GLU A 37 18.97 -6.67 -10.88
CA GLU A 37 19.19 -7.03 -9.49
C GLU A 37 17.97 -6.62 -8.66
N ALA A 38 17.46 -5.38 -8.80
CA ALA A 38 16.31 -4.86 -8.03
C ALA A 38 15.08 -5.75 -8.19
N ALA A 39 14.81 -6.16 -9.42
CA ALA A 39 13.73 -7.08 -9.74
C ALA A 39 13.88 -8.47 -9.09
N VAL A 40 15.12 -8.98 -8.95
CA VAL A 40 15.40 -10.25 -8.26
C VAL A 40 15.08 -10.13 -6.76
N ASP A 41 15.57 -9.07 -6.11
CA ASP A 41 15.29 -8.83 -4.69
C ASP A 41 13.81 -8.57 -4.43
N MET A 42 13.15 -7.80 -5.28
CA MET A 42 11.71 -7.58 -5.25
C MET A 42 10.95 -8.91 -5.30
N THR A 43 11.35 -9.82 -6.21
CA THR A 43 10.72 -11.14 -6.33
C THR A 43 10.88 -11.97 -5.06
N ALA A 44 12.03 -11.88 -4.41
CA ALA A 44 12.28 -12.56 -3.14
C ALA A 44 11.46 -11.96 -1.98
N TYR A 45 11.41 -10.62 -1.84
CA TYR A 45 10.55 -9.94 -0.88
C TYR A 45 9.08 -10.34 -1.06
N ARG A 46 8.59 -10.28 -2.30
CA ARG A 46 7.23 -10.67 -2.68
C ARG A 46 6.91 -12.12 -2.31
N SER A 47 7.86 -13.03 -2.55
CA SER A 47 7.70 -14.45 -2.24
C SER A 47 7.65 -14.71 -0.73
N ALA A 48 8.56 -14.10 0.03
CA ALA A 48 8.58 -14.19 1.49
C ALA A 48 7.32 -13.59 2.11
N LEU A 49 6.86 -12.43 1.60
CA LEU A 49 5.62 -11.79 2.03
C LEU A 49 4.42 -12.72 1.86
N ARG A 50 4.25 -13.35 0.69
CA ARG A 50 3.12 -14.27 0.43
C ARG A 50 3.15 -15.46 1.39
N TYR A 51 4.33 -15.97 1.71
CA TYR A 51 4.49 -17.04 2.69
C TYR A 51 4.07 -16.57 4.10
N ILE A 52 4.60 -15.43 4.58
CA ILE A 52 4.29 -14.89 5.91
C ILE A 52 2.81 -14.52 6.04
N ALA A 53 2.23 -13.91 5.00
CA ALA A 53 0.84 -13.45 5.01
C ALA A 53 -0.16 -14.59 5.23
N SER A 54 0.20 -15.84 4.90
CA SER A 54 -0.62 -17.02 5.16
C SER A 54 -0.93 -17.24 6.65
N ALA A 55 -0.08 -16.70 7.54
CA ALA A 55 -0.25 -16.78 8.99
C ALA A 55 -1.18 -15.71 9.58
N ASP A 56 -1.72 -14.79 8.76
CA ASP A 56 -2.69 -13.75 9.17
C ASP A 56 -2.23 -12.91 10.39
N LEU A 57 -0.94 -12.62 10.42
CA LEU A 57 -0.30 -11.79 11.44
C LEU A 57 -0.70 -10.31 11.30
N PRO A 58 -0.64 -9.50 12.38
CA PRO A 58 -0.80 -8.07 12.24
C PRO A 58 0.34 -7.44 11.41
N PRO A 59 0.11 -6.33 10.68
CA PRO A 59 1.06 -5.76 9.72
C PRO A 59 2.49 -5.57 10.23
N HIS A 60 2.66 -5.00 11.42
CA HIS A 60 3.98 -4.78 12.02
C HIS A 60 4.77 -6.08 12.28
N ARG A 61 4.08 -7.21 12.53
CA ARG A 61 4.73 -8.52 12.68
C ARG A 61 5.10 -9.13 11.34
N VAL A 62 4.31 -8.87 10.30
CA VAL A 62 4.66 -9.25 8.92
C VAL A 62 5.94 -8.53 8.51
N LEU A 63 6.02 -7.20 8.71
CA LEU A 63 7.22 -6.42 8.44
C LEU A 63 8.42 -6.93 9.25
N ARG A 64 8.24 -7.21 10.54
CA ARG A 64 9.34 -7.72 11.38
C ARG A 64 9.90 -9.05 10.85
N GLN A 65 9.04 -10.00 10.48
CA GLN A 65 9.51 -11.27 9.93
C GLN A 65 10.17 -11.10 8.57
N LEU A 66 9.65 -10.20 7.72
CA LEU A 66 10.24 -9.90 6.42
C LEU A 66 11.63 -9.27 6.56
N ASP A 67 11.78 -8.32 7.51
CA ASP A 67 13.06 -7.69 7.87
C ASP A 67 14.05 -8.72 8.41
N ASP A 68 13.62 -9.58 9.35
CA ASP A 68 14.46 -10.63 9.93
C ASP A 68 14.97 -11.61 8.86
N ILE A 69 14.11 -12.05 7.92
CA ILE A 69 14.52 -12.94 6.82
C ILE A 69 15.51 -12.20 5.91
N ALA A 70 15.17 -10.99 5.49
CA ALA A 70 15.98 -10.24 4.55
C ALA A 70 17.38 -9.91 5.12
N ALA A 71 17.46 -9.58 6.41
CA ALA A 71 18.72 -9.29 7.09
C ALA A 71 19.67 -10.50 7.21
N THR A 72 19.19 -11.73 6.96
CA THR A 72 20.07 -12.91 6.89
C THR A 72 20.86 -13.01 5.60
N GLU A 73 20.53 -12.20 4.59
CA GLU A 73 21.14 -12.20 3.27
C GLU A 73 21.91 -10.88 3.05
N PRO A 74 23.22 -10.81 3.29
CA PRO A 74 23.98 -9.55 3.25
C PRO A 74 23.99 -8.84 1.90
N GLU A 75 23.75 -9.58 0.81
CA GLU A 75 23.68 -9.05 -0.56
C GLU A 75 22.29 -8.51 -0.91
N ARG A 76 21.28 -8.77 -0.09
CA ARG A 76 19.90 -8.33 -0.32
C ARG A 76 19.80 -6.83 -0.10
N ARG A 77 19.29 -6.11 -1.11
CA ARG A 77 19.10 -4.67 -0.97
C ARG A 77 17.96 -4.33 -0.02
N PRO A 78 18.10 -3.24 0.77
CA PRO A 78 17.00 -2.75 1.57
C PRO A 78 15.80 -2.37 0.72
N ALA A 79 14.62 -2.43 1.32
CA ALA A 79 13.38 -2.05 0.65
C ALA A 79 12.49 -1.23 1.58
N THR A 80 11.81 -0.23 1.03
CA THR A 80 10.69 0.40 1.71
C THR A 80 9.43 -0.46 1.54
N CYS A 81 8.53 -0.47 2.52
CA CYS A 81 7.30 -1.25 2.44
C CYS A 81 6.20 -0.70 3.35
N LEU A 82 5.00 -0.55 2.81
CA LEU A 82 3.79 -0.24 3.54
C LEU A 82 2.81 -1.40 3.43
N ILE A 83 2.31 -1.88 4.58
CA ILE A 83 1.32 -2.95 4.64
C ILE A 83 0.02 -2.41 5.24
N ALA A 84 -1.10 -2.61 4.55
CA ALA A 84 -2.45 -2.31 5.01
C ALA A 84 -3.30 -3.58 5.12
N ARG A 85 -3.74 -3.92 6.33
CA ARG A 85 -4.72 -4.99 6.56
C ARG A 85 -6.12 -4.39 6.71
N LEU A 86 -6.96 -4.64 5.70
CA LEU A 86 -8.36 -4.26 5.68
C LEU A 86 -9.23 -5.30 6.39
N ASP A 87 -10.04 -4.86 7.34
CA ASP A 87 -11.07 -5.65 8.02
C ASP A 87 -12.46 -5.06 7.73
N PRO A 88 -13.19 -5.61 6.72
CA PRO A 88 -14.49 -5.10 6.34
C PRO A 88 -15.54 -5.31 7.44
N ASN A 89 -15.42 -6.35 8.28
CA ASN A 89 -16.38 -6.61 9.34
C ASN A 89 -16.29 -5.57 10.46
N ARG A 90 -15.11 -4.96 10.62
CA ARG A 90 -14.85 -3.94 11.65
C ARG A 90 -14.84 -2.50 11.12
N GLY A 91 -14.95 -2.33 9.79
CA GLY A 91 -14.81 -1.05 9.11
C GLY A 91 -13.48 -0.37 9.43
N GLN A 92 -12.38 -1.14 9.39
CA GLN A 92 -11.07 -0.68 9.86
C GLN A 92 -9.93 -1.10 8.93
N VAL A 93 -8.87 -0.29 8.94
CA VAL A 93 -7.58 -0.60 8.36
C VAL A 93 -6.51 -0.56 9.46
N THR A 94 -5.66 -1.58 9.51
CA THR A 94 -4.42 -1.57 10.32
C THR A 94 -3.24 -1.44 9.37
N LEU A 95 -2.36 -0.48 9.63
CA LEU A 95 -1.20 -0.12 8.82
C LEU A 95 0.09 -0.37 9.60
N ALA A 96 1.18 -0.62 8.90
CA ALA A 96 2.55 -0.48 9.42
C ALA A 96 3.49 -0.14 8.26
N SER A 97 4.48 0.72 8.50
CA SER A 97 5.44 1.19 7.50
C SER A 97 6.89 0.83 7.88
N ALA A 98 7.64 0.35 6.89
CA ALA A 98 9.09 0.21 6.89
C ALA A 98 9.66 1.23 5.89
N GLY A 99 10.01 2.43 6.37
CA GLY A 99 10.64 3.49 5.56
C GLY A 99 9.79 4.06 4.42
N HIS A 100 8.51 3.70 4.33
CA HIS A 100 7.66 4.02 3.18
C HIS A 100 6.74 5.22 3.44
N LEU A 101 6.31 5.87 2.36
CA LEU A 101 5.42 7.02 2.38
C LEU A 101 4.04 6.69 3.02
N PRO A 102 3.39 7.68 3.67
CA PRO A 102 2.07 7.48 4.23
C PRO A 102 1.02 7.27 3.12
N PRO A 103 0.03 6.37 3.31
CA PRO A 103 -1.05 6.22 2.35
C PRO A 103 -1.99 7.44 2.39
N ALA A 104 -2.78 7.60 1.33
CA ALA A 104 -3.83 8.61 1.26
C ALA A 104 -5.23 7.99 1.42
N VAL A 105 -6.18 8.80 1.88
CA VAL A 105 -7.61 8.49 1.89
C VAL A 105 -8.36 9.58 1.16
N ILE A 106 -9.18 9.16 0.20
CA ILE A 106 -10.21 9.98 -0.44
C ILE A 106 -11.51 9.77 0.34
N ASP A 107 -12.09 10.85 0.88
CA ASP A 107 -13.36 10.82 1.58
C ASP A 107 -14.58 10.80 0.63
N GLY A 108 -15.78 10.61 1.16
CA GLY A 108 -17.01 10.57 0.34
C GLY A 108 -17.36 11.90 -0.34
N GLU A 109 -16.72 13.00 0.07
CA GLU A 109 -16.84 14.32 -0.55
C GLU A 109 -15.74 14.55 -1.61
N GLY A 110 -14.88 13.54 -1.87
CA GLY A 110 -13.81 13.60 -2.86
C GLY A 110 -12.56 14.34 -2.38
N ARG A 111 -12.41 14.59 -1.07
CA ARG A 111 -11.20 15.23 -0.52
C ARG A 111 -10.15 14.20 -0.17
N THR A 112 -8.90 14.53 -0.47
CA THR A 112 -7.74 13.68 -0.17
C THR A 112 -7.06 14.12 1.12
N SER A 113 -6.64 13.16 1.92
CA SER A 113 -5.82 13.40 3.11
C SER A 113 -4.83 12.26 3.31
N LEU A 114 -3.66 12.56 3.83
CA LEU A 114 -2.66 11.55 4.19
C LEU A 114 -3.03 10.93 5.54
N LEU A 115 -2.87 9.61 5.66
CA LEU A 115 -3.00 8.91 6.93
C LEU A 115 -1.62 8.81 7.60
N PRO A 116 -1.43 9.39 8.80
CA PRO A 116 -0.20 9.22 9.53
C PRO A 116 0.08 7.75 9.84
N VAL A 117 1.33 7.30 9.68
CA VAL A 117 1.76 5.95 10.07
C VAL A 117 3.14 6.09 10.71
N PRO A 118 3.40 5.47 11.88
CA PRO A 118 4.76 5.41 12.41
C PRO A 118 5.71 4.78 11.40
N VAL A 119 6.79 5.49 11.07
CA VAL A 119 7.77 5.06 10.06
C VAL A 119 8.89 4.31 10.77
N GLY A 120 8.98 3.01 10.52
CA GLY A 120 10.12 2.19 10.92
C GLY A 120 11.29 2.27 9.91
N PRO A 121 12.43 1.62 10.20
CA PRO A 121 13.56 1.53 9.27
C PRO A 121 13.21 0.67 8.04
N PRO A 122 13.89 0.84 6.90
CA PRO A 122 13.71 -0.03 5.74
C PRO A 122 13.90 -1.52 6.08
N LEU A 123 13.25 -2.39 5.32
CA LEU A 123 13.43 -3.84 5.40
C LEU A 123 14.86 -4.23 5.04
N GLY A 124 15.34 -5.35 5.58
CA GLY A 124 16.67 -5.88 5.33
C GLY A 124 17.76 -5.25 6.21
N THR A 125 17.38 -4.33 7.10
CA THR A 125 18.30 -3.70 8.06
C THR A 125 18.42 -4.50 9.36
N GLY A 126 17.44 -5.35 9.68
CA GLY A 126 17.36 -6.14 10.91
C GLY A 126 17.02 -5.31 12.16
N LEU A 127 16.87 -4.00 12.03
CA LEU A 127 16.65 -3.06 13.12
C LEU A 127 15.25 -3.22 13.74
N GLY A 128 14.24 -3.63 12.97
CA GLY A 128 12.85 -3.74 13.43
C GLY A 128 12.24 -2.43 13.92
N GLY A 129 11.42 -2.50 14.97
CA GLY A 129 10.75 -1.32 15.52
C GLY A 129 9.51 -0.87 14.75
N TYR A 130 8.92 -1.75 13.93
CA TYR A 130 7.67 -1.47 13.23
C TYR A 130 6.50 -1.35 14.21
N GLU A 131 5.74 -0.27 14.10
CA GLU A 131 4.57 -0.01 14.93
C GLU A 131 3.28 0.01 14.10
N PRO A 132 2.17 -0.54 14.62
CA PRO A 132 0.89 -0.49 13.93
C PRO A 132 0.17 0.83 14.16
N ALA A 133 -0.46 1.37 13.11
CA ALA A 133 -1.50 2.39 13.22
C ALA A 133 -2.85 1.80 12.79
N THR A 134 -3.95 2.13 13.48
CA THR A 134 -5.28 1.61 13.12
C THR A 134 -6.28 2.74 12.96
N TYR A 135 -6.99 2.74 11.84
CA TYR A 135 -7.97 3.76 11.49
C TYR A 135 -9.32 3.13 11.16
N LYS A 136 -10.39 3.90 11.40
CA LYS A 136 -11.69 3.61 10.82
C LYS A 136 -11.65 3.91 9.32
N LEU A 137 -12.23 3.02 8.53
CA LEU A 137 -12.38 3.19 7.10
C LEU A 137 -13.84 2.91 6.76
N SER A 138 -14.52 3.92 6.25
CA SER A 138 -15.92 3.85 5.83
C SER A 138 -16.02 3.25 4.42
N PRO A 139 -17.13 2.56 4.06
CA PRO A 139 -17.39 2.13 2.68
C PRO A 139 -17.40 3.26 1.65
N ALA A 140 -17.66 4.50 2.07
CA ALA A 140 -17.60 5.68 1.20
C ALA A 140 -16.18 6.23 0.99
N GLN A 141 -15.16 5.63 1.62
CA GLN A 141 -13.77 6.09 1.54
C GLN A 141 -12.93 5.15 0.69
N THR A 142 -12.03 5.73 -0.10
CA THR A 142 -11.04 4.99 -0.89
C THR A 142 -9.67 5.17 -0.27
N LEU A 143 -9.04 4.07 0.12
CA LEU A 143 -7.66 4.02 0.57
C LEU A 143 -6.74 3.89 -0.65
N LEU A 144 -5.69 4.71 -0.71
CA LEU A 144 -4.69 4.74 -1.77
C LEU A 144 -3.29 4.48 -1.17
N LEU A 145 -2.61 3.46 -1.69
CA LEU A 145 -1.20 3.19 -1.42
C LEU A 145 -0.44 3.39 -2.74
N PHE A 146 0.78 3.91 -2.66
CA PHE A 146 1.57 4.25 -3.82
C PHE A 146 3.07 4.21 -3.49
N THR A 147 3.90 3.95 -4.49
CA THR A 147 5.36 4.14 -4.39
C THR A 147 5.74 5.59 -4.58
N ASP A 148 6.95 5.95 -4.16
CA ASP A 148 7.49 7.29 -4.29
C ASP A 148 7.56 7.77 -5.74
N GLY A 149 7.80 6.91 -6.72
CA GLY A 149 7.77 7.28 -8.14
C GLY A 149 6.45 7.95 -8.59
N LEU A 150 5.33 7.77 -7.88
CA LEU A 150 4.09 8.50 -8.14
C LEU A 150 4.21 10.01 -7.84
N VAL A 151 4.97 10.36 -6.80
CA VAL A 151 5.03 11.72 -6.25
C VAL A 151 6.41 12.34 -6.42
N GLU A 152 7.48 11.57 -6.54
CA GLU A 152 8.86 12.04 -6.55
C GLU A 152 9.18 12.80 -7.84
N HIS A 153 9.68 14.02 -7.67
CA HIS A 153 10.18 14.86 -8.75
C HIS A 153 11.59 15.32 -8.36
N ARG A 154 12.57 15.19 -9.28
CA ARG A 154 13.96 15.56 -8.98
C ARG A 154 14.07 17.01 -8.53
N GLY A 155 14.65 17.20 -7.34
CA GLY A 155 14.90 18.52 -6.76
C GLY A 155 13.68 19.14 -6.06
N GLU A 156 12.58 18.40 -5.92
CA GLU A 156 11.44 18.77 -5.08
C GLU A 156 11.54 18.09 -3.70
N ASP A 157 11.04 18.75 -2.65
CA ASP A 157 10.91 18.15 -1.33
C ASP A 157 9.71 17.19 -1.32
N ILE A 158 9.87 16.03 -0.70
CA ILE A 158 8.82 15.01 -0.62
C ILE A 158 7.54 15.55 0.01
N ASP A 159 7.65 16.49 0.96
CA ASP A 159 6.49 17.12 1.60
C ASP A 159 5.65 17.92 0.58
N HIS A 160 6.30 18.64 -0.34
CA HIS A 160 5.61 19.37 -1.42
C HIS A 160 4.93 18.42 -2.40
N SER A 161 5.58 17.31 -2.73
CA SER A 161 5.00 16.29 -3.60
C SER A 161 3.79 15.60 -2.96
N LEU A 162 3.84 15.35 -1.65
CA LEU A 162 2.72 14.82 -0.88
C LEU A 162 1.56 15.82 -0.74
N ASP A 163 1.86 17.12 -0.58
CA ASP A 163 0.86 18.19 -0.59
C ASP A 163 0.12 18.27 -1.93
N ARG A 164 0.82 18.03 -3.05
CA ARG A 164 0.18 17.96 -4.39
C ARG A 164 -0.82 16.81 -4.47
N LEU A 165 -0.45 15.62 -3.98
CA LEU A 165 -1.38 14.48 -3.91
C LEU A 165 -2.58 14.81 -3.01
N ALA A 166 -2.35 15.42 -1.84
CA ALA A 166 -3.43 15.85 -0.94
C ALA A 166 -4.34 16.93 -1.56
N GLY A 167 -3.81 17.73 -2.50
CA GLY A 167 -4.55 18.72 -3.28
C GLY A 167 -5.41 18.14 -4.42
N VAL A 168 -5.29 16.84 -4.74
CA VAL A 168 -6.13 16.20 -5.76
C VAL A 168 -7.55 16.03 -5.22
N GLY A 169 -8.51 16.62 -5.91
CA GLY A 169 -9.94 16.43 -5.66
C GLY A 169 -10.55 15.42 -6.61
N PHE A 170 -11.56 14.70 -6.12
CA PHE A 170 -12.30 13.66 -6.84
C PHE A 170 -13.80 13.99 -6.87
N GLU A 171 -14.54 13.37 -7.79
CA GLU A 171 -16.00 13.47 -7.77
C GLU A 171 -16.57 12.49 -6.73
N SER A 172 -17.66 12.89 -6.08
CA SER A 172 -18.34 12.03 -5.10
C SER A 172 -18.85 10.76 -5.77
N GLY A 173 -18.38 9.61 -5.28
CA GLY A 173 -18.76 8.30 -5.81
C GLY A 173 -17.90 7.80 -6.97
N ASP A 174 -16.75 8.42 -7.22
CA ASP A 174 -15.75 7.89 -8.16
C ASP A 174 -15.44 6.42 -7.87
N SER A 175 -15.34 5.63 -8.94
CA SER A 175 -14.91 4.25 -8.82
C SER A 175 -13.43 4.18 -8.45
N VAL A 176 -13.01 3.03 -7.92
CA VAL A 176 -11.60 2.78 -7.56
C VAL A 176 -10.69 2.98 -8.78
N GLU A 177 -11.13 2.57 -9.97
CA GLU A 177 -10.43 2.77 -11.24
C GLU A 177 -10.36 4.26 -11.61
N GLY A 178 -11.47 4.99 -11.50
CA GLY A 178 -11.49 6.43 -11.77
C GLY A 178 -10.56 7.24 -10.85
N VAL A 179 -10.44 6.82 -9.58
CA VAL A 179 -9.46 7.38 -8.64
C VAL A 179 -8.03 7.14 -9.14
N ILE A 180 -7.69 5.91 -9.52
CA ILE A 180 -6.34 5.58 -10.03
C ILE A 180 -6.02 6.41 -11.28
N ASP A 181 -6.92 6.43 -12.26
CA ASP A 181 -6.72 7.16 -13.52
C ASP A 181 -6.52 8.66 -13.26
N THR A 182 -7.32 9.24 -12.37
CA THR A 182 -7.21 10.66 -12.00
C THR A 182 -5.89 10.95 -11.31
N VAL A 183 -5.45 10.10 -10.38
CA VAL A 183 -4.17 10.26 -9.69
C VAL A 183 -3.00 10.20 -10.67
N LEU A 184 -2.95 9.17 -11.52
CA LEU A 184 -1.89 9.00 -12.52
C LEU A 184 -1.83 10.18 -13.50
N ALA A 185 -3.00 10.69 -13.93
CA ALA A 185 -3.06 11.83 -14.84
C ALA A 185 -2.67 13.15 -14.16
N ARG A 186 -3.11 13.40 -12.93
CA ARG A 186 -2.89 14.68 -12.21
C ARG A 186 -1.46 14.81 -11.67
N LEU A 187 -0.82 13.69 -11.37
CA LEU A 187 0.57 13.66 -10.90
C LEU A 187 1.59 13.41 -12.02
N ASP A 188 1.14 13.35 -13.27
CA ASP A 188 1.98 13.17 -14.46
C ASP A 188 2.84 11.90 -14.41
N ALA A 189 2.25 10.80 -13.90
CA ALA A 189 2.94 9.52 -13.73
C ALA A 189 3.50 8.93 -15.04
N VAL A 190 3.03 9.40 -16.20
CA VAL A 190 3.54 9.01 -17.52
C VAL A 190 4.98 9.50 -17.73
N ASN A 191 5.35 10.62 -17.13
CA ASN A 191 6.70 11.18 -17.19
C ASN A 191 7.50 10.92 -15.90
N ALA A 192 7.05 9.97 -15.07
CA ALA A 192 7.78 9.57 -13.88
C ALA A 192 9.19 9.10 -14.26
N GLU A 193 10.17 9.50 -13.45
CA GLU A 193 11.57 9.12 -13.65
C GLU A 193 11.91 7.77 -13.00
N ASP A 194 11.04 7.28 -12.11
CA ASP A 194 11.12 5.98 -11.44
C ASP A 194 9.87 5.13 -11.71
N ASP A 195 9.92 3.87 -11.28
CA ASP A 195 8.77 2.96 -11.36
C ASP A 195 7.59 3.51 -10.53
N VAL A 196 6.37 3.28 -11.02
CA VAL A 196 5.13 3.75 -10.36
C VAL A 196 4.20 2.59 -10.10
N ALA A 197 3.94 2.30 -8.83
CA ALA A 197 2.91 1.36 -8.41
C ALA A 197 1.84 2.06 -7.56
N VAL A 198 0.56 1.82 -7.88
CA VAL A 198 -0.59 2.38 -7.16
C VAL A 198 -1.59 1.27 -6.86
N LEU A 199 -2.07 1.22 -5.61
CA LEU A 199 -3.19 0.39 -5.18
C LEU A 199 -4.28 1.26 -4.59
N ALA A 200 -5.52 1.07 -5.06
CA ALA A 200 -6.69 1.69 -4.46
C ALA A 200 -7.66 0.61 -3.95
N ALA A 201 -8.27 0.87 -2.80
CA ALA A 201 -9.21 -0.06 -2.20
C ALA A 201 -10.33 0.66 -1.45
N GLN A 202 -11.55 0.15 -1.64
CA GLN A 202 -12.75 0.59 -0.94
C GLN A 202 -13.41 -0.60 -0.26
N LEU A 203 -13.86 -0.42 0.99
CA LEU A 203 -14.65 -1.43 1.68
C LEU A 203 -16.01 -1.53 0.98
N HIS A 204 -16.40 -2.76 0.62
CA HIS A 204 -17.77 -3.01 0.18
C HIS A 204 -18.50 -3.66 1.33
N GLU A 205 -19.68 -3.14 1.66
CA GLU A 205 -20.60 -3.87 2.51
C GLU A 205 -20.95 -5.18 1.79
N ARG A 206 -20.87 -6.29 2.53
CA ARG A 206 -21.44 -7.54 2.02
C ARG A 206 -22.94 -7.33 1.92
N SER A 207 -23.49 -7.33 0.72
CA SER A 207 -24.93 -7.54 0.55
C SER A 207 -25.31 -8.81 1.32
N PRO A 208 -26.33 -8.76 2.20
CA PRO A 208 -26.81 -9.97 2.85
C PRO A 208 -27.18 -10.99 1.76
N LEU A 209 -26.84 -12.26 1.99
CA LEU A 209 -27.22 -13.33 1.07
C LEU A 209 -28.74 -13.28 0.89
N PRO A 210 -29.27 -13.34 -0.34
CA PRO A 210 -30.71 -13.44 -0.55
C PRO A 210 -31.21 -14.75 0.08
N GLY A 211 -31.77 -14.67 1.29
CA GLY A 211 -32.24 -15.84 2.03
C GLY A 211 -32.41 -15.66 3.54
N GLU A 212 -31.73 -14.72 4.20
CA GLU A 212 -31.97 -14.42 5.62
C GLU A 212 -33.04 -13.33 5.77
N VAL A 213 -34.26 -13.66 5.38
CA VAL A 213 -35.46 -12.94 5.85
C VAL A 213 -35.76 -13.46 7.25
N GLN A 214 -35.86 -12.53 8.21
CA GLN A 214 -36.21 -12.76 9.60
C GLN A 214 -37.41 -13.72 9.76
N GLY A 215 -37.19 -14.77 10.56
CA GLY A 215 -38.25 -15.44 11.31
C GLY A 215 -38.47 -14.77 12.66
#